data_AF-A0A542N0D2-F1
#
_entry.id   AF-A0A542N0D2-F1
#
_cell.length_a   1.000
_cell.length_b   1.000
_cell.length_c   1.000
_cell.angle_alpha   90.00
_cell.angle_beta   90.00
_cell.angle_gamma   90.00
#
_symmetry.space_group_name_H-M   'P 1'
#
loop_
_entity.id
_entity.type
_entity.pdbx_description
1 polymer ?
#
loop_
_entity_poly.entity_id
_entity_poly.type
_entity_poly.pdbx_seq_one_letter_code
_entity_poly.pdbx_strand_id
1 'polypeptide(L)' 'MTDCGCEKARRDLEEYLRNEVCKTEHNDITEHLDNCPGCRDEALVARTLTEVVARACKETAPEELRDQILARLRAVQATH' A
#
# COMPACT_ATOMS: atom_id res chain seq x y z
N MET A 1 -12.68 11.50 -27.42
CA MET A 1 -11.83 11.66 -26.24
C MET A 1 -12.00 10.39 -25.44
N THR A 2 -11.02 9.50 -25.53
CA THR A 2 -11.07 8.19 -24.91
C THR A 2 -11.12 8.39 -23.40
N ASP A 3 -12.17 7.89 -22.77
CA ASP A 3 -12.25 7.82 -21.32
C ASP A 3 -11.05 6.99 -20.84
N CYS A 4 -10.10 7.66 -20.17
CA CYS A 4 -8.87 7.05 -19.69
C CYS A 4 -9.14 6.11 -18.50
N GLY A 5 -10.37 6.08 -17.97
CA GLY A 5 -10.74 5.26 -16.80
C GLY A 5 -10.35 5.90 -15.46
N CYS A 6 -9.92 7.16 -15.47
CA CYS A 6 -9.44 7.87 -14.28
C CYS A 6 -10.51 7.98 -13.19
N GLU A 7 -11.79 8.12 -13.55
CA GLU A 7 -12.87 8.22 -12.55
C GLU A 7 -13.03 6.93 -11.75
N LYS A 8 -12.90 5.76 -12.41
CA LYS A 8 -12.91 4.46 -11.73
C LYS A 8 -11.65 4.32 -10.88
N ALA A 9 -10.47 4.56 -11.48
CA ALA A 9 -9.20 4.43 -10.77
C ALA A 9 -9.14 5.29 -9.51
N ARG A 10 -9.63 6.53 -9.56
CA ARG A 10 -9.72 7.44 -8.40
C ARG A 10 -10.67 6.98 -7.32
N ARG A 11 -11.83 6.43 -7.72
CA ARG A 11 -12.83 5.91 -6.78
C ARG A 11 -12.26 4.75 -5.97
N ASP A 12 -11.56 3.86 -6.65
CA ASP A 12 -11.06 2.62 -6.07
C ASP A 12 -9.63 2.80 -5.48
N LEU A 13 -9.02 3.98 -5.64
CA LEU A 13 -7.63 4.26 -5.29
C LEU A 13 -7.32 4.04 -3.80
N GLU A 14 -8.21 4.50 -2.91
CA GLU A 14 -8.00 4.35 -1.47
C GLU A 14 -8.02 2.89 -1.04
N GLU A 15 -8.99 2.12 -1.53
CA GLU A 15 -9.10 0.68 -1.28
C GLU A 15 -7.89 -0.06 -1.85
N TYR A 16 -7.42 0.34 -3.05
CA TYR A 16 -6.21 -0.19 -3.66
C TYR A 16 -4.98 0.06 -2.77
N LEU A 17 -4.79 1.29 -2.31
CA LEU A 17 -3.65 1.65 -1.45
C LEU A 17 -3.66 0.92 -0.10
N ARG A 18 -4.84 0.55 0.41
CA ARG A 18 -5.00 -0.24 1.63
C ARG A 18 -4.99 -1.76 1.40
N ASN A 19 -4.82 -2.23 0.16
CA ASN A 19 -4.92 -3.64 -0.23
C ASN A 19 -6.29 -4.26 0.09
N GLU A 20 -7.36 -3.47 0.00
CA GLU A 20 -8.74 -3.86 0.30
C GLU A 20 -9.56 -4.20 -0.97
N VAL A 21 -9.01 -3.96 -2.16
CA VAL A 21 -9.64 -4.32 -3.44
C VAL A 21 -9.51 -5.82 -3.74
N CYS A 22 -10.45 -6.36 -4.53
CA CYS A 22 -10.31 -7.72 -5.02
C CYS A 22 -9.16 -7.85 -6.04
N LYS A 23 -8.62 -9.07 -6.23
CA LYS A 23 -7.42 -9.28 -7.06
C LYS A 23 -7.57 -8.81 -8.51
N THR A 24 -8.76 -8.92 -9.08
CA THR A 24 -9.02 -8.49 -10.46
C THR A 24 -8.95 -6.98 -10.58
N GLU A 25 -9.58 -6.25 -9.65
CA GLU A 25 -9.57 -4.78 -9.64
C GLU A 25 -8.19 -4.22 -9.28
N HIS A 26 -7.42 -4.94 -8.46
CA HIS A 26 -6.04 -4.57 -8.15
C HIS A 26 -5.17 -4.47 -9.41
N ASN A 27 -5.30 -5.43 -10.34
CA ASN A 27 -4.51 -5.43 -11.57
C ASN A 27 -4.92 -4.28 -12.48
N ASP A 28 -6.22 -4.04 -12.65
CA ASP A 28 -6.75 -2.96 -13.48
C ASP A 28 -6.25 -1.58 -13.01
N ILE A 29 -6.29 -1.33 -11.69
CA ILE A 29 -5.83 -0.06 -11.11
C ILE A 29 -4.32 0.07 -11.23
N THR A 30 -3.57 -1.01 -11.02
CA THR A 30 -2.10 -1.00 -11.18
C THR A 30 -1.71 -0.63 -12.60
N GLU A 31 -2.31 -1.28 -13.60
CA GLU A 31 -2.05 -0.97 -15.01
C GLU A 31 -2.42 0.48 -15.35
N HIS A 32 -3.50 1.00 -14.78
CA HIS A 32 -3.88 2.39 -14.98
C HIS A 32 -2.85 3.36 -14.36
N LEU A 33 -2.40 3.11 -13.13
CA LEU A 33 -1.40 3.95 -12.45
C LEU A 33 -0.05 3.97 -13.18
N ASP A 34 0.32 2.88 -13.83
CA ASP A 34 1.55 2.80 -14.63
C ASP A 34 1.49 3.65 -15.91
N ASN A 35 0.29 3.82 -16.47
CA ASN A 35 0.08 4.51 -17.74
C ASN A 35 -0.50 5.93 -17.61
N CYS A 36 -0.98 6.32 -16.42
CA CYS A 36 -1.63 7.61 -16.16
C CYS A 36 -0.85 8.43 -15.13
N PRO A 37 -0.10 9.47 -15.56
CA PRO A 37 0.63 10.35 -14.64
C PRO A 37 -0.26 11.03 -13.60
N GLY A 38 -1.48 11.45 -13.98
CA GLY A 38 -2.40 12.14 -13.07
C GLY A 38 -2.83 11.25 -11.90
N CYS A 39 -3.22 10.01 -12.17
CA CYS A 39 -3.60 9.07 -11.10
C CYS A 39 -2.38 8.60 -10.29
N ARG A 40 -1.20 8.53 -10.90
CA ARG A 40 0.05 8.28 -10.17
C ARG A 40 0.37 9.39 -9.17
N ASP A 41 0.17 10.64 -9.56
CA ASP A 41 0.39 11.79 -8.67
C ASP A 41 -0.62 11.81 -7.52
N GLU A 42 -1.88 11.48 -7.78
CA GLU A 42 -2.90 11.32 -6.73
C GLU A 42 -2.56 10.19 -5.75
N ALA A 43 -2.09 9.04 -6.26
CA ALA A 43 -1.64 7.93 -5.44
C ALA A 43 -0.45 8.32 -4.55
N LEU A 44 0.48 9.13 -5.08
CA LEU A 44 1.60 9.67 -4.33
C LEU A 44 1.14 10.60 -3.20
N VAL A 45 0.19 11.50 -3.47
CA VAL A 45 -0.38 12.40 -2.44
C VAL A 45 -1.02 11.58 -1.33
N ALA A 46 -1.88 10.62 -1.66
CA ALA A 46 -2.55 9.78 -0.69
C ALA A 46 -1.56 9.00 0.20
N ARG A 47 -0.54 8.36 -0.40
CA ARG A 47 0.54 7.67 0.34
C ARG A 47 1.29 8.61 1.27
N THR A 48 1.69 9.78 0.76
CA THR A 48 2.43 10.78 1.54
C THR A 48 1.63 11.24 2.76
N LEU A 49 0.32 11.47 2.59
CA LEU A 49 -0.56 11.82 3.71
C LEU A 49 -0.64 10.71 4.75
N THR A 50 -0.84 9.45 4.32
CA THR A 50 -0.87 8.29 5.21
C THR A 50 0.44 8.13 5.98
N GLU A 51 1.59 8.30 5.32
CA GLU A 51 2.91 8.20 5.97
C GLU A 51 3.12 9.31 7.01
N VAL A 52 2.69 10.54 6.73
CA VAL A 52 2.76 11.66 7.67
C VAL A 52 1.89 11.39 8.91
N VAL A 53 0.68 10.88 8.72
CA VAL A 53 -0.22 10.51 9.83
C VAL A 53 0.38 9.37 10.64
N ALA A 54 0.88 8.32 10.00
CA ALA A 54 1.51 7.18 10.67
C ALA A 54 2.74 7.59 11.49
N ARG A 55 3.52 8.57 10.99
CA ARG A 55 4.65 9.14 11.75
C ARG A 55 4.19 9.88 13.01
N ALA A 56 3.08 10.61 12.94
CA ALA A 56 2.55 11.36 14.08
C ALA A 56 1.92 10.44 15.13
N CYS A 57 1.28 9.35 14.71
CA CYS A 57 0.61 8.37 15.57
C CYS A 57 1.50 7.15 15.87
N LYS A 58 2.71 7.39 16.41
CA LYS A 58 3.66 6.30 16.70
C LYS A 58 3.37 5.65 18.05
N GLU A 59 2.72 4.50 18.04
CA GLU A 59 2.60 3.62 19.21
C GLU A 59 3.81 2.67 19.28
N THR A 60 4.31 2.41 20.49
CA THR A 60 5.43 1.48 20.69
C THR A 60 4.90 0.06 20.76
N ALA A 61 5.34 -0.79 19.83
CA ALA A 61 5.02 -2.22 19.86
C ALA A 61 5.62 -2.89 21.12
N PRO A 62 4.95 -3.89 21.73
CA PRO A 62 5.47 -4.62 22.88
C PRO A 62 6.82 -5.31 22.60
N GLU A 63 7.74 -5.28 23.56
CA GLU A 63 9.08 -5.89 23.42
C GLU A 63 9.02 -7.40 23.16
N GLU A 64 8.07 -8.08 23.80
CA GLU A 64 7.84 -9.52 23.65
C GLU A 64 7.54 -9.90 22.19
N LEU A 65 6.78 -9.05 21.46
CA LEU A 65 6.47 -9.27 20.06
C LEU A 65 7.72 -9.14 19.19
N ARG A 66 8.56 -8.13 19.49
CA ARG A 66 9.84 -7.92 18.80
C ARG A 66 10.76 -9.13 18.98
N ASP A 67 10.87 -9.66 20.19
CA ASP A 67 11.72 -10.82 20.47
C ASP A 67 11.23 -12.08 19.75
N GLN A 68 9.91 -12.31 19.72
CA GLN A 68 9.30 -13.40 18.95
C GLN A 68 9.60 -13.31 17.45
N ILE A 69 9.51 -12.11 16.86
CA ILE A 69 9.82 -11.88 15.44
C ILE A 69 11.30 -12.18 15.17
N LEU A 70 12.21 -11.65 16.00
CA LEU A 70 13.65 -11.86 15.85
C LEU A 70 14.04 -13.34 15.99
N ALA A 71 13.42 -14.07 16.92
CA ALA A 71 13.63 -15.50 17.07
C ALA A 71 13.20 -16.28 15.81
N ARG A 72 12.00 -15.98 15.26
CA ARG A 72 11.51 -16.60 14.02
C ARG A 72 12.41 -16.32 12.82
N LEU A 73 12.86 -15.07 12.65
CA LEU A 73 13.75 -14.69 11.54
C LEU A 73 15.06 -15.48 11.59
N ARG A 74 15.67 -15.62 12.78
CA ARG A 74 16.90 -16.40 12.96
C ARG A 74 16.70 -17.89 12.66
N ALA A 75 15.56 -18.46 13.08
CA ALA A 75 15.25 -19.85 12.81
C ALA A 75 15.14 -20.14 11.30
N VAL A 76 14.45 -19.27 10.55
CA VAL A 76 14.32 -19.39 9.08
C VAL A 76 15.69 -19.24 8.39
N GLN A 77 16.53 -18.31 8.85
CA GLN A 77 17.87 -18.10 8.29
C GLN A 77 18.81 -19.29 8.54
N ALA A 78 18.69 -19.97 9.69
CA ALA A 78 19.52 -21.13 10.01
C ALA A 78 19.15 -22.39 9.22
N THR A 79 17.96 -22.43 8.60
CA THR A 79 17.47 -23.54 7.77
C THR A 79 17.79 -23.40 6.28
N HIS A 80 18.46 -22.33 5.86
CA HIS A 80 18.93 -22.06 4.49
C HIS A 80 20.45 -22.07 4.43
#